data_AF-A0A7I8WAP2-F1
#
_entry.id   AF-A0A7I8WAP2-F1
#
_cell.length_a   1.000
_cell.length_b   1.000
_cell.length_c   1.000
_cell.angle_alpha   90.00
_cell.angle_beta   90.00
_cell.angle_gamma   90.00
#
_symmetry.space_group_name_H-M   'P 1'
#
loop_
_entity.id
_entity.type
_entity.pdbx_description
1 polymer ?
#
loop_
_entity_poly.entity_id
_entity_poly.type
_entity_poly.pdbx_seq_one_letter_code
_entity_poly.pdbx_strand_id
1 'polypeptide(L)'
;MSFQEQVKNFSKSKLKKTSTSLKTEDGRLVQLNIHDLSFKVRNLENNLPGFIVDNKPDLTINEILPGLYLSGQDVARDLSILKSSGITHILNLAPIIPCSFPSEFAYKTVELLDVPETDLISSLEDCLNFIDLVLKDSKGNVLVHCNAGVSRLVFE
;
A
#
# COMPACT_ATOMS: atom_id res chain seq x y z
N MET A 1 -26.98 3.34 35.26
CA MET A 1 -27.04 4.29 34.13
C MET A 1 -26.29 3.64 32.98
N SER A 2 -26.95 3.41 31.85
CA SER A 2 -26.36 2.71 30.70
C SER A 2 -25.42 3.64 29.91
N PHE A 3 -24.50 3.07 29.14
CA PHE A 3 -23.61 3.84 28.26
C PHE A 3 -24.38 4.73 27.28
N GLN A 4 -25.52 4.25 26.74
CA GLN A 4 -26.37 5.04 25.85
C GLN A 4 -26.98 6.26 26.55
N GLU A 5 -27.39 6.13 27.81
CA GLU A 5 -27.89 7.26 28.61
C GLU A 5 -26.78 8.28 28.90
N GLN A 6 -25.57 7.80 29.15
CA GLN A 6 -24.41 8.68 29.37
C GLN A 6 -24.05 9.50 28.13
N VAL A 7 -24.09 8.90 26.93
CA VAL A 7 -23.83 9.62 25.67
C VAL A 7 -24.93 10.64 25.38
N LYS A 8 -26.21 10.28 25.55
CA LYS A 8 -27.33 11.20 25.32
C LYS A 8 -27.33 12.40 26.28
N ASN A 9 -26.92 12.18 27.52
CA ASN A 9 -26.87 13.22 28.55
C ASN A 9 -25.51 13.94 28.61
N PHE A 10 -24.56 13.59 27.74
CA PHE A 10 -23.24 14.20 27.73
C PHE A 10 -23.32 15.64 27.20
N SER A 11 -22.88 16.60 28.02
CA SER A 11 -22.86 18.00 27.64
C SER A 11 -21.72 18.30 26.67
N LYS A 12 -22.05 18.75 25.45
CA LYS A 12 -21.07 19.12 24.42
C LYS A 12 -20.06 20.18 24.89
N SER A 13 -20.40 21.01 25.88
CA SER A 13 -19.50 22.02 26.44
C SER A 13 -18.35 21.43 27.27
N LYS A 14 -18.44 20.15 27.65
CA LYS A 14 -17.37 19.41 28.34
C LYS A 14 -16.37 18.74 27.38
N LEU A 15 -16.62 18.77 26.06
CA LEU A 15 -15.65 18.26 25.09
C LEU A 15 -14.39 19.14 25.10
N LYS A 16 -13.22 18.52 24.99
CA LYS A 16 -11.97 19.26 24.75
C LYS A 16 -12.12 20.04 23.46
N LYS A 17 -11.71 21.31 23.50
CA LYS A 17 -11.65 22.16 22.32
C LYS A 17 -10.63 21.55 21.36
N THR A 18 -11.11 21.01 20.25
CA THR A 18 -10.27 20.38 19.22
C THR A 18 -10.42 21.16 17.94
N SER A 19 -9.30 21.64 17.41
CA SER A 19 -9.25 22.17 16.06
C SER A 19 -8.93 21.02 15.11
N THR A 20 -9.73 20.89 14.06
CA THR A 20 -9.52 19.86 13.04
C THR A 20 -8.80 20.50 11.86
N SER A 21 -7.63 19.98 11.50
CA SER A 21 -6.92 20.38 10.29
C SER A 21 -7.22 19.35 9.20
N LEU A 22 -7.85 19.79 8.13
CA LEU A 22 -8.12 19.00 6.94
C LEU A 22 -7.08 19.38 5.88
N LYS A 23 -6.50 18.41 5.18
CA LYS A 23 -5.70 18.66 4.00
C LYS A 23 -6.52 18.31 2.77
N THR A 24 -6.71 19.25 1.86
CA THR A 24 -7.42 19.03 0.60
C THR A 24 -6.53 18.29 -0.39
N GLU A 25 -7.13 17.71 -1.43
CA GLU A 25 -6.41 16.97 -2.48
C GLU A 25 -5.34 17.83 -3.17
N ASP A 26 -5.61 19.14 -3.31
CA ASP A 26 -4.68 20.13 -3.86
C ASP A 26 -3.67 20.67 -2.82
N GLY A 27 -3.59 20.06 -1.64
CA GLY A 27 -2.56 20.32 -0.64
C GLY A 27 -2.83 21.49 0.31
N ARG A 28 -3.99 22.15 0.24
CA ARG A 28 -4.35 23.23 1.18
C ARG A 28 -4.69 22.67 2.55
N LEU A 29 -4.26 23.36 3.60
CA LEU A 29 -4.71 23.05 4.95
C LEU A 29 -5.90 23.94 5.30
N VAL A 30 -7.05 23.31 5.53
CA VAL A 30 -8.26 23.94 6.05
C VAL A 30 -8.35 23.63 7.54
N GLN A 31 -8.09 24.64 8.36
CA GLN A 31 -8.27 24.52 9.80
C GLN A 31 -9.69 24.93 10.15
N LEU A 32 -10.49 23.95 10.56
CA LEU A 32 -11.85 24.16 11.05
C LEU A 32 -11.81 24.42 12.54
N ASN A 33 -12.36 25.56 12.94
CA ASN A 33 -12.67 25.84 14.31
C ASN A 33 -14.17 25.64 14.52
N ILE A 34 -14.51 24.49 15.10
CA ILE A 34 -15.90 24.05 15.28
C ILE A 34 -16.68 24.99 16.21
N HIS A 35 -15.97 25.83 17.00
CA HIS A 35 -16.59 26.75 17.96
C HIS A 35 -17.20 28.00 17.35
N ASP A 36 -16.59 28.59 16.32
CA ASP A 36 -17.05 29.82 15.67
C ASP A 36 -17.52 29.57 14.23
N LEU A 37 -17.59 28.30 13.81
CA LEU A 37 -17.82 27.88 12.42
C LEU A 37 -16.86 28.57 11.44
N SER A 38 -15.72 29.04 11.93
CA SER A 38 -14.73 29.69 11.09
C SER A 38 -13.79 28.65 10.50
N PHE A 39 -13.45 28.87 9.24
CA PHE A 39 -12.41 28.14 8.54
C PHE A 39 -11.27 29.10 8.25
N LYS A 40 -10.06 28.70 8.62
CA LYS A 40 -8.83 29.36 8.15
C LYS A 40 -8.19 28.45 7.12
N VAL A 41 -8.07 28.93 5.89
CA VAL A 41 -7.33 28.25 4.83
C VAL A 41 -5.91 28.76 4.84
N ARG A 42 -4.94 27.86 5.04
CA ARG A 42 -3.53 28.13 4.77
C ARG A 42 -3.13 27.38 3.51
N ASN A 43 -2.58 28.12 2.55
CA ASN A 43 -1.81 27.52 1.47
C ASN A 43 -0.47 27.09 2.05
N LEU A 44 -0.12 25.80 1.91
CA LEU A 44 1.23 25.33 2.18
C LEU A 44 2.10 25.73 0.98
N GLU A 45 3.25 26.35 1.22
CA GLU A 45 4.17 26.78 0.16
C GLU A 45 4.94 25.65 -0.52
N ASN A 46 4.60 24.38 -0.30
CA ASN A 46 5.35 23.26 -0.86
C ASN A 46 4.39 22.27 -1.51
N ASN A 47 4.77 21.73 -2.68
CA ASN A 47 4.16 20.66 -3.50
C ASN A 47 3.97 19.32 -2.74
N LEU A 48 3.57 19.36 -1.48
CA LEU A 48 3.39 18.20 -0.62
C LEU A 48 2.00 17.62 -0.87
N PRO A 49 1.88 16.32 -1.20
CA PRO A 49 0.60 15.69 -1.51
C PRO A 49 -0.40 15.79 -0.35
N GLY A 50 -1.71 15.72 -0.64
CA GLY A 50 -2.80 15.82 0.34
C GLY A 50 -2.80 14.77 1.48
N PHE A 51 -1.87 13.82 1.46
CA PHE A 51 -1.70 12.74 2.43
C PHE A 51 -0.31 12.79 3.09
N ILE A 52 -0.15 12.07 4.21
CA ILE A 52 1.17 11.85 4.82
C ILE A 52 1.89 10.79 3.98
N VAL A 53 3.01 11.16 3.37
CA VAL A 53 3.90 10.21 2.71
C VAL A 53 4.76 9.55 3.78
N ASP A 54 4.65 8.23 3.94
CA ASP A 54 5.66 7.48 4.68
C ASP A 54 6.89 7.32 3.78
N ASN A 55 7.99 7.96 4.17
CA ASN A 55 9.26 7.89 3.44
C ASN A 55 10.21 6.85 4.04
N LYS A 56 9.78 6.14 5.09
CA LYS A 56 10.59 5.09 5.67
C LYS A 56 10.52 3.87 4.75
N PRO A 57 11.67 3.36 4.26
CA PRO A 57 11.66 2.16 3.42
C PRO A 57 11.16 0.96 4.21
N ASP A 58 10.27 0.19 3.61
CA ASP A 58 9.79 -1.09 4.14
C ASP A 58 10.47 -2.26 3.43
N LEU A 59 11.55 -2.73 4.05
CA LEU A 59 12.37 -3.83 3.55
C LEU A 59 11.88 -5.21 4.03
N THR A 60 10.62 -5.31 4.45
CA THR A 60 10.04 -6.56 4.92
C THR A 60 9.69 -7.48 3.74
N ILE A 61 10.27 -8.68 3.76
CA ILE A 61 9.95 -9.77 2.84
C ILE A 61 9.40 -10.95 3.65
N ASN A 62 8.29 -11.53 3.19
CA ASN A 62 7.62 -12.62 3.89
C ASN A 62 7.53 -13.83 2.97
N GLU A 63 8.07 -14.97 3.40
CA GLU A 63 7.82 -16.26 2.75
C GLU A 63 6.49 -16.80 3.26
N ILE A 64 5.52 -16.96 2.35
CA ILE A 64 4.17 -17.44 2.70
C ILE A 64 4.06 -18.94 2.45
N LEU A 65 4.74 -19.43 1.42
CA LEU A 65 4.91 -20.84 1.09
C LEU A 65 6.36 -21.06 0.64
N PRO A 66 6.90 -22.29 0.73
CA PRO A 66 8.24 -22.57 0.24
C PRO A 66 8.45 -22.06 -1.19
N GLY A 67 9.37 -21.12 -1.39
CA GLY A 67 9.66 -20.51 -2.70
C GLY A 67 8.73 -19.37 -3.12
N LEU A 68 7.70 -19.02 -2.34
CA LEU A 68 6.75 -17.92 -2.62
C LEU A 68 6.89 -16.82 -1.57
N TYR A 69 7.29 -15.65 -2.04
CA TYR A 69 7.57 -14.48 -1.21
C TYR A 69 6.63 -13.32 -1.55
N LEU A 70 6.21 -12.56 -0.54
CA LEU A 70 5.43 -11.33 -0.66
C LEU A 70 6.21 -10.14 -0.09
N SER A 71 6.14 -8.99 -0.76
CA SER A 71 6.75 -7.75 -0.27
C SER A 71 6.14 -6.47 -0.84
N GLY A 72 6.53 -5.33 -0.27
CA GLY A 72 6.35 -4.02 -0.87
C GLY A 72 7.41 -3.71 -1.94
N GLN A 73 7.26 -2.55 -2.57
CA GLN A 73 8.13 -2.14 -3.68
C GLN A 73 9.59 -1.91 -3.30
N ASP A 74 9.88 -1.63 -2.03
CA ASP A 74 11.23 -1.29 -1.59
C ASP A 74 12.14 -2.53 -1.63
N VAL A 75 11.61 -3.69 -1.24
CA VAL A 75 12.29 -4.99 -1.41
C VAL A 75 12.57 -5.30 -2.88
N ALA A 76 11.62 -5.03 -3.78
CA ALA A 76 11.81 -5.24 -5.22
C ALA A 76 12.92 -4.35 -5.83
N ARG A 77 13.34 -3.30 -5.11
CA ARG A 77 14.46 -2.41 -5.47
C ARG A 77 15.76 -2.72 -4.71
N ASP A 78 15.76 -3.68 -3.79
CA ASP A 78 16.95 -4.06 -3.04
C ASP A 78 17.56 -5.38 -3.56
N LEU A 79 18.62 -5.27 -4.35
CA LEU A 79 19.31 -6.42 -4.95
C LEU A 79 19.85 -7.39 -3.88
N SER A 80 20.30 -6.86 -2.75
CA SER A 80 20.92 -7.67 -1.68
C SER A 80 19.87 -8.59 -1.05
N ILE A 81 18.70 -8.04 -0.73
CA ILE A 81 17.58 -8.82 -0.19
C ILE A 81 17.15 -9.88 -1.19
N LEU A 82 16.89 -9.49 -2.44
CA LEU A 82 16.46 -10.42 -3.51
C LEU A 82 17.43 -11.59 -3.68
N LYS A 83 18.74 -11.33 -3.73
CA LYS A 83 19.76 -12.39 -3.86
C LYS A 83 19.87 -13.23 -2.60
N SER A 84 19.79 -12.62 -1.41
CA SER A 84 19.88 -13.35 -0.13
C SER A 84 18.68 -14.28 0.10
N SER A 85 17.50 -13.90 -0.40
CA SER A 85 16.28 -14.73 -0.40
C SER A 85 16.23 -15.72 -1.56
N GLY A 86 17.27 -15.80 -2.39
CA GLY A 86 17.36 -16.73 -3.51
C GLY A 86 16.31 -16.49 -4.60
N ILE A 87 15.75 -15.28 -4.70
CA ILE A 87 14.71 -14.96 -5.68
C ILE A 87 15.26 -15.19 -7.10
N THR A 88 14.46 -15.83 -7.94
CA THR A 88 14.76 -16.05 -9.37
C THR A 88 13.76 -15.38 -10.28
N HIS A 89 12.52 -15.25 -9.83
CA HIS A 89 11.41 -14.66 -10.58
C HIS A 89 10.71 -13.57 -9.77
N ILE A 90 10.22 -12.53 -10.45
CA ILE A 90 9.50 -11.43 -9.81
C ILE A 90 8.20 -11.17 -10.57
N LEU A 91 7.07 -11.29 -9.87
CA LEU A 91 5.74 -10.92 -10.33
C LEU A 91 5.42 -9.51 -9.83
N ASN A 92 5.45 -8.54 -10.74
CA ASN A 92 5.15 -7.14 -10.48
C ASN A 92 3.66 -6.85 -10.73
N LEU A 93 2.91 -6.60 -9.67
CA LEU A 93 1.48 -6.24 -9.72
C LEU A 93 1.24 -4.72 -9.71
N ALA A 94 2.30 -3.92 -9.92
CA ALA A 94 2.25 -2.47 -9.92
C ALA A 94 3.03 -1.95 -11.15
N PRO A 95 2.42 -1.90 -12.34
CA PRO A 95 3.12 -1.61 -13.60
C PRO A 95 3.82 -0.24 -13.66
N ILE A 96 3.39 0.71 -12.83
CA ILE A 96 4.04 2.03 -12.67
C ILE A 96 5.44 1.89 -12.05
N ILE A 97 5.69 0.80 -11.34
CA ILE A 97 6.95 0.49 -10.67
C ILE A 97 7.88 -0.22 -11.65
N PRO A 98 9.07 0.34 -11.94
CA PRO A 98 9.99 -0.27 -12.89
C PRO A 98 10.63 -1.54 -12.34
N CYS A 99 10.83 -2.53 -13.21
CA CYS A 99 11.65 -3.71 -12.94
C CYS A 99 13.11 -3.27 -12.77
N SER A 100 13.62 -3.26 -11.54
CA SER A 100 14.90 -2.63 -11.22
C SER A 100 16.13 -3.44 -11.67
N PHE A 101 15.99 -4.76 -11.83
CA PHE A 101 17.10 -5.66 -12.16
C PHE A 101 16.74 -6.67 -13.26
N PRO A 102 16.32 -6.22 -14.46
CA PRO A 102 15.79 -7.11 -15.51
C PRO A 102 16.83 -8.08 -16.08
N SER A 103 18.12 -7.85 -15.85
CA SER A 103 19.20 -8.77 -16.23
C SER A 103 19.47 -9.86 -15.19
N GLU A 104 18.95 -9.72 -13.97
CA GLU A 104 19.25 -10.60 -12.83
C GLU A 104 18.11 -11.55 -12.47
N PHE A 105 16.87 -11.18 -12.82
CA PHE A 105 15.66 -11.94 -12.49
C PHE A 105 14.72 -11.98 -13.69
N ALA A 106 13.90 -13.02 -13.77
CA ALA A 106 12.82 -13.10 -14.74
C ALA A 106 11.59 -12.36 -14.21
N TYR A 107 11.08 -11.39 -14.98
CA TYR A 107 9.92 -10.59 -14.58
C TYR A 107 8.66 -10.99 -15.34
N LYS A 108 7.53 -10.99 -14.63
CA LYS A 108 6.19 -10.86 -15.22
C LYS A 108 5.53 -9.63 -14.60
N THR A 109 5.03 -8.72 -15.43
CA THR A 109 4.27 -7.55 -14.95
C THR A 109 2.82 -7.75 -15.34
N VAL A 110 1.92 -7.60 -14.36
CA VAL A 110 0.47 -7.68 -14.56
C VAL A 110 -0.15 -6.38 -14.06
N GLU A 111 -0.91 -5.75 -14.93
CA GLU A 111 -1.65 -4.54 -14.59
C GLU A 111 -2.94 -4.92 -13.87
N LEU A 112 -2.92 -4.81 -12.54
CA LEU A 112 -4.11 -4.87 -11.70
C LEU A 112 -4.47 -3.45 -11.29
N LEU A 113 -5.45 -2.84 -11.96
CA LEU A 113 -5.95 -1.52 -11.59
C LEU A 113 -6.85 -1.62 -10.34
N ASP A 114 -6.77 -0.61 -9.46
CA ASP A 114 -7.60 -0.52 -8.25
C ASP A 114 -8.96 0.09 -8.57
N VAL A 115 -9.65 -0.49 -9.54
CA VAL A 115 -10.96 -0.04 -9.99
C VAL A 115 -11.92 -1.22 -9.99
N PRO A 116 -13.20 -1.02 -9.60
CA PRO A 116 -14.19 -2.10 -9.53
C PRO A 116 -14.39 -2.86 -10.85
N GLU A 117 -14.07 -2.22 -11.97
CA GLU A 117 -14.22 -2.75 -13.32
C GLU A 117 -13.06 -3.66 -13.75
N THR A 118 -11.97 -3.73 -12.97
CA THR A 118 -10.86 -4.64 -13.25
C THR A 118 -11.34 -6.08 -13.11
N ASP A 119 -11.17 -6.88 -14.15
CA ASP A 119 -11.36 -8.34 -14.05
C ASP A 119 -10.20 -8.96 -13.28
N LEU A 120 -10.36 -9.00 -11.95
CA LEU A 120 -9.40 -9.62 -11.06
C LEU A 120 -9.26 -11.12 -11.31
N ILE A 121 -10.33 -11.81 -11.74
CA ILE A 121 -10.34 -13.27 -11.80
C ILE A 121 -9.42 -13.76 -12.92
N SER A 122 -9.56 -13.21 -14.13
CA SER A 122 -8.68 -13.59 -15.25
C SER A 122 -7.22 -13.18 -15.01
N SER A 123 -7.01 -11.97 -14.48
CA SER A 123 -5.68 -11.48 -14.13
C SER A 123 -5.02 -12.34 -13.04
N LEU A 124 -5.81 -12.86 -12.10
CA LEU A 124 -5.33 -13.75 -11.05
C LEU A 124 -4.95 -15.11 -11.61
N GLU A 125 -5.72 -15.68 -12.54
CA GLU A 125 -5.38 -16.96 -13.19
C GLU A 125 -4.01 -16.90 -13.87
N ASP A 126 -3.72 -15.80 -14.58
CA ASP A 126 -2.41 -15.56 -15.19
C ASP A 126 -1.27 -15.41 -14.17
N CYS A 127 -1.56 -14.83 -13.00
CA CYS A 127 -0.60 -14.71 -11.90
C CYS A 127 -0.33 -16.08 -11.26
N LEU A 128 -1.38 -16.85 -10.98
CA LEU A 128 -1.30 -18.18 -10.39
C LEU A 128 -0.54 -19.14 -11.31
N ASN A 129 -0.84 -19.15 -12.61
CA ASN A 129 -0.13 -19.96 -13.59
C ASN A 129 1.38 -19.64 -13.63
N PHE A 130 1.75 -18.37 -13.48
CA PHE A 130 3.16 -17.97 -13.40
C PHE A 130 3.82 -18.48 -12.11
N ILE A 131 3.15 -18.31 -10.96
CA ILE A 131 3.64 -18.81 -9.67
C ILE A 131 3.83 -20.33 -9.73
N ASP A 132 2.82 -21.07 -10.19
CA ASP A 132 2.88 -22.52 -10.33
C ASP A 132 4.00 -22.99 -11.26
N LEU A 133 4.26 -22.25 -12.33
CA LEU A 133 5.35 -22.58 -13.25
C LEU A 133 6.72 -22.42 -12.58
N VAL A 134 6.91 -21.37 -11.77
CA VAL A 134 8.16 -21.14 -11.04
C VAL A 134 8.35 -22.18 -9.94
N LEU A 135 7.30 -22.45 -9.15
CA LEU A 135 7.37 -23.36 -8.00
C LEU A 135 7.54 -24.84 -8.40
N LYS A 136 7.30 -25.20 -9.67
CA LYS A 136 7.63 -26.53 -10.20
C LYS A 136 9.13 -26.77 -10.35
N ASP A 137 9.94 -25.72 -10.46
CA ASP A 137 11.39 -25.83 -10.44
C ASP A 137 11.88 -25.85 -8.99
N SER A 138 12.64 -26.89 -8.61
CA SER A 138 13.29 -27.01 -7.31
C SER A 138 14.21 -25.83 -6.91
N LYS A 139 14.62 -25.00 -7.89
CA LYS A 139 15.43 -23.79 -7.66
C LYS A 139 14.63 -22.50 -7.92
N GLY A 140 13.34 -22.61 -8.14
CA GLY A 140 12.44 -21.49 -8.44
C GLY A 140 11.94 -20.82 -7.17
N ASN A 141 12.32 -19.56 -6.95
CA ASN A 141 11.75 -18.71 -5.93
C ASN A 141 11.11 -17.49 -6.61
N VAL A 142 9.84 -17.23 -6.33
CA VAL A 142 9.07 -16.12 -6.87
C VAL A 142 8.78 -15.09 -5.79
N LEU A 143 9.09 -13.83 -6.09
CA LEU A 143 8.63 -12.67 -5.32
C LEU A 143 7.41 -12.07 -6.00
N VAL A 144 6.32 -11.91 -5.27
CA VAL A 144 5.17 -11.11 -5.69
C VAL A 144 5.20 -9.79 -4.94
N HIS A 145 5.17 -8.66 -5.67
CA HIS A 145 5.12 -7.35 -5.04
C HIS A 145 4.09 -6.43 -5.70
N CYS A 146 3.65 -5.44 -4.93
CA CYS A 146 2.86 -4.30 -5.42
C CYS A 146 3.57 -3.00 -5.01
N ASN A 147 2.82 -1.91 -4.81
CA ASN A 147 3.33 -0.65 -4.29
C ASN A 147 3.64 -0.77 -2.77
N ALA A 148 2.61 -0.86 -1.94
CA ALA A 148 2.78 -0.96 -0.48
C ALA A 148 2.84 -2.41 0.03
N GLY A 149 2.52 -3.41 -0.81
CA GLY A 149 2.43 -4.81 -0.36
C GLY A 149 1.24 -5.12 0.58
N VAL A 150 0.30 -4.18 0.77
CA VAL A 150 -0.84 -4.33 1.71
C VAL A 150 -2.18 -4.58 1.00
N SER A 151 -2.56 -3.75 0.03
CA SER A 151 -3.94 -3.76 -0.51
C SER A 151 -4.24 -4.81 -1.58
N ARG A 152 -3.24 -5.28 -2.33
CA ARG A 152 -3.43 -6.20 -3.48
C ARG A 152 -2.87 -7.60 -3.24
N LEU A 153 -2.28 -7.83 -2.07
CA LEU A 153 -1.64 -9.10 -1.71
C LEU A 153 -2.41 -9.85 -0.60
N VAL A 154 -3.29 -9.17 0.13
CA VAL A 154 -4.15 -9.77 1.15
C VAL A 154 -5.50 -10.05 0.50
N PHE A 155 -5.70 -11.30 0.10
CA PHE A 155 -7.04 -11.83 -0.17
C PHE A 155 -7.56 -12.41 1.17
N GLU A 156 -8.69 -11.87 1.67
CA GLU A 156 -9.53 -12.52 2.70
C GLU A 156 -10.40 -13.61 2.08
#